data_AF-A0A7K7CNU4-F1
#
_entry.id   AF-A0A7K7CNU4-F1
#
_cell.length_a   1.000
_cell.length_b   1.000
_cell.length_c   1.000
_cell.angle_alpha   90.00
_cell.angle_beta   90.00
_cell.angle_gamma   90.00
#
_symmetry.space_group_name_H-M   'P 1'
#
loop_
_entity.id
_entity.type
_entity.pdbx_description
1 polymer ?
#
loop_
_entity_poly.entity_id
_entity_poly.type
_entity_poly.pdbx_seq_one_letter_code
_entity_poly.pdbx_strand_id
1 'polypeptide(L)'
;QAFSQHCPFLMGPIECLADVVTPDTDIQVTLSIFELASAAGIPCEVDPALVTALAGNRTGLGGLWGHGGAAGVPWEPPVTRLSPASAEGSSPEEDYKVSCLLLVFVAVSLPQLAADPASLYNPELDGYNNNLHCLAKAIVQVSAALFTVHNKNIETHLKEFLLVSLAL
;
A
#
# COMPACT_ATOMS: atom_id res chain seq x y z
N GLN A 1 4.96 -19.44 -8.79
CA GLN A 1 4.96 -20.84 -9.31
C GLN A 1 6.35 -21.49 -9.34
N ALA A 2 7.44 -20.77 -9.60
CA ALA A 2 8.79 -21.37 -9.56
C ALA A 2 9.19 -21.87 -8.15
N PHE A 3 8.92 -21.09 -7.10
CA PHE A 3 9.32 -21.46 -5.74
C PHE A 3 8.66 -22.77 -5.26
N SER A 4 7.37 -22.96 -5.52
CA SER A 4 6.67 -24.20 -5.16
C SER A 4 7.18 -25.43 -5.91
N GLN A 5 7.73 -25.26 -7.12
CA GLN A 5 8.35 -26.34 -7.88
C GLN A 5 9.74 -26.72 -7.34
N HIS A 6 10.50 -25.75 -6.82
CA HIS A 6 11.87 -25.98 -6.34
C HIS A 6 11.94 -26.32 -4.84
N CYS A 7 10.99 -25.84 -4.05
CA CYS A 7 10.96 -25.97 -2.59
C CYS A 7 9.61 -26.48 -2.05
N PRO A 8 9.07 -27.61 -2.54
CA PRO A 8 7.71 -28.06 -2.20
C PRO A 8 7.52 -28.35 -0.70
N PHE A 9 8.57 -28.80 0.00
CA PHE A 9 8.51 -29.08 1.44
C PHE A 9 8.39 -27.83 2.32
N LEU A 10 8.73 -26.65 1.79
CA LEU A 10 8.60 -25.39 2.51
C LEU A 10 7.22 -24.74 2.28
N MET A 11 6.52 -25.07 1.19
CA MET A 11 5.24 -24.44 0.87
C MET A 11 4.18 -24.70 1.94
N GLY A 12 3.95 -25.98 2.30
CA GLY A 12 2.91 -26.34 3.28
C GLY A 12 3.05 -25.61 4.63
N PRO A 13 4.26 -25.58 5.25
CA PRO A 13 4.48 -24.80 6.47
C PRO A 13 4.25 -23.29 6.30
N ILE A 14 4.64 -22.69 5.17
CA ILE A 14 4.44 -21.24 4.93
C ILE A 14 2.95 -20.93 4.75
N GLU A 15 2.23 -21.75 3.98
CA GLU A 15 0.77 -21.63 3.82
C GLU A 15 0.05 -21.76 5.17
N CYS A 16 0.40 -22.78 5.96
CA CYS A 16 -0.15 -22.97 7.31
C CYS A 16 0.12 -21.77 8.23
N LEU A 17 1.30 -21.13 8.10
CA LEU A 17 1.63 -19.95 8.90
C LEU A 17 0.83 -18.71 8.43
N ALA A 18 0.55 -18.58 7.14
CA ALA A 18 -0.31 -17.52 6.64
C ALA A 18 -1.77 -17.71 7.10
N ASP A 19 -2.26 -18.95 7.12
CA ASP A 19 -3.64 -19.29 7.51
C ASP A 19 -3.96 -19.03 8.99
N VAL A 20 -2.95 -18.95 9.87
CA VAL A 20 -3.17 -18.65 11.31
C VAL A 20 -3.30 -17.16 11.61
N VAL A 21 -3.05 -16.29 10.63
CA VAL A 21 -3.21 -14.84 10.81
C VAL A 21 -4.69 -14.52 11.00
N THR A 22 -5.01 -13.86 12.11
CA THR A 22 -6.36 -13.37 12.42
C THR A 22 -6.37 -11.85 12.50
N PRO A 23 -7.56 -11.20 12.43
CA PRO A 23 -7.67 -9.75 12.61
C PRO A 23 -7.15 -9.22 13.96
N ASP A 24 -7.06 -10.09 14.97
CA ASP A 24 -6.56 -9.76 16.31
C ASP A 24 -5.04 -10.00 16.45
N THR A 25 -4.39 -10.55 15.43
CA THR A 25 -2.94 -10.78 15.42
C THR A 25 -2.20 -9.45 15.37
N ASP A 26 -1.15 -9.30 16.18
CA ASP A 26 -0.34 -8.09 16.22
C ASP A 26 0.14 -7.69 14.82
N ILE A 27 0.03 -6.40 14.49
CA ILE A 27 0.27 -5.89 13.14
C ILE A 27 1.70 -6.15 12.66
N GLN A 28 2.71 -6.08 13.55
CA GLN A 28 4.10 -6.34 13.17
C GLN A 28 4.33 -7.83 12.93
N VAL A 29 3.68 -8.68 13.73
CA VAL A 29 3.70 -10.14 13.52
C VAL A 29 3.03 -10.49 12.20
N THR A 30 1.85 -9.94 11.92
CA THR A 30 1.12 -10.12 10.65
C THR A 30 1.97 -9.72 9.45
N LEU A 31 2.61 -8.54 9.48
CA LEU A 31 3.48 -8.09 8.39
C LEU A 31 4.69 -9.00 8.20
N SER A 32 5.31 -9.48 9.28
CA SER A 32 6.44 -10.41 9.19
C SER A 32 6.04 -11.75 8.55
N ILE A 33 4.83 -12.25 8.87
CA ILE A 33 4.29 -13.47 8.25
C ILE A 33 3.99 -13.22 6.77
N PHE A 34 3.37 -12.09 6.44
CA PHE A 34 3.06 -11.73 5.05
C PHE A 34 4.30 -11.45 4.21
N GLU A 35 5.42 -10.98 4.78
CA GLU A 35 6.70 -10.84 4.07
C GLU A 35 7.20 -12.20 3.60
N LEU A 36 7.19 -13.19 4.50
CA LEU A 36 7.58 -14.56 4.19
C LEU A 36 6.65 -15.19 3.15
N ALA A 37 5.33 -15.06 3.34
CA ALA A 37 4.33 -15.63 2.44
C ALA A 37 4.41 -14.97 1.05
N SER A 38 4.50 -13.64 0.97
CA SER A 38 4.64 -12.90 -0.29
C SER A 38 5.93 -13.28 -1.02
N ALA A 39 7.05 -13.49 -0.31
CA ALA A 39 8.31 -13.96 -0.90
C ALA A 39 8.20 -15.38 -1.48
N ALA A 40 7.35 -16.24 -0.90
CA ALA A 40 7.02 -17.55 -1.44
C ALA A 40 6.03 -17.49 -2.63
N GLY A 41 5.51 -16.30 -2.95
CA GLY A 41 4.49 -16.07 -3.98
C GLY A 41 3.07 -16.43 -3.54
N ILE A 42 2.83 -16.50 -2.23
CA ILE A 42 1.51 -16.69 -1.65
C ILE A 42 0.81 -15.32 -1.59
N PRO A 43 -0.42 -15.20 -2.12
CA PRO A 43 -1.15 -13.95 -2.08
C PRO A 43 -1.47 -13.57 -0.62
N CYS A 44 -1.14 -12.35 -0.24
CA CYS A 44 -1.42 -11.79 1.08
C CYS A 44 -2.50 -10.72 0.97
N GLU A 45 -3.32 -10.58 2.02
CA GLU A 45 -4.36 -9.54 2.09
C GLU A 45 -3.75 -8.14 2.14
N VAL A 46 -2.64 -8.00 2.86
CA VAL A 46 -1.84 -6.76 2.94
C VAL A 46 -0.48 -7.02 2.31
N ASP A 47 -0.05 -6.15 1.40
CA ASP A 47 1.29 -6.19 0.79
C ASP A 47 2.30 -5.47 1.71
N PRO A 48 3.27 -6.19 2.33
CA PRO A 48 4.23 -5.58 3.24
C PRO A 48 5.19 -4.61 2.56
N ALA A 49 5.55 -4.86 1.30
CA ALA A 49 6.43 -3.96 0.55
C ALA A 49 5.72 -2.63 0.27
N LEU A 50 4.42 -2.68 -0.03
CA LEU A 50 3.61 -1.47 -0.18
C LEU A 50 3.45 -0.72 1.14
N VAL A 51 3.24 -1.44 2.26
CA VAL A 51 3.21 -0.84 3.61
C VAL A 51 4.52 -0.13 3.91
N THR A 52 5.67 -0.77 3.68
CA THR A 52 6.98 -0.16 3.90
C THR A 52 7.20 1.06 3.00
N ALA A 53 6.80 1.00 1.73
CA ALA A 53 6.90 2.14 0.81
C ALA A 53 6.05 3.34 1.26
N LEU A 54 4.80 3.10 1.66
CA LEU A 54 3.88 4.16 2.11
C LEU A 54 4.25 4.69 3.50
N ALA A 55 4.77 3.84 4.39
CA ALA A 55 5.34 4.28 5.66
C ALA A 55 6.60 5.13 5.44
N GLY A 56 7.44 4.78 4.46
CA GLY A 56 8.66 5.51 4.10
C GLY A 56 8.40 6.87 3.46
N ASN A 57 7.28 7.04 2.75
CA ASN A 57 6.84 8.33 2.22
C ASN A 57 6.57 9.38 3.31
N ARG A 58 6.48 8.99 4.59
CA ARG A 58 6.53 9.93 5.74
C ARG A 58 7.81 10.77 5.80
N THR A 59 8.90 10.29 5.21
CA THR A 59 10.22 10.95 5.21
C THR A 59 10.61 11.52 3.83
N GLY A 60 9.70 11.41 2.85
CA GLY A 60 10.03 11.34 1.43
C GLY A 60 9.76 12.56 0.56
N LEU A 61 9.60 13.76 1.11
CA LEU A 61 9.77 15.01 0.33
C LEU A 61 11.12 15.71 0.59
N GLY A 62 12.04 15.08 1.36
CA GLY A 62 13.33 15.69 1.69
C GLY A 62 14.50 14.77 2.07
N GLY A 63 14.45 13.46 1.84
CA GLY A 63 15.48 12.55 2.34
C GLY A 63 15.74 11.33 1.47
N LEU A 64 16.34 11.53 0.30
CA LEU A 64 16.93 10.44 -0.47
C LEU A 64 18.19 9.95 0.29
N TRP A 65 18.08 8.77 0.92
CA TRP A 65 19.14 7.91 1.50
C TRP A 65 19.69 8.31 2.87
N GLY A 66 19.60 7.37 3.83
CA GLY A 66 20.24 7.55 5.13
C GLY A 66 20.03 6.41 6.12
N HIS A 67 20.23 5.13 5.76
CA HIS A 67 20.58 4.12 6.75
C HIS A 67 21.52 3.06 6.15
N GLY A 68 22.80 3.16 6.50
CA GLY A 68 23.83 2.18 6.14
C GLY A 68 25.27 2.60 6.45
N GLY A 69 25.65 2.63 7.74
CA GLY A 69 26.96 2.21 8.27
C GLY A 69 28.29 2.81 7.78
N ALA A 70 28.97 3.47 8.74
CA ALA A 70 30.42 3.45 9.03
C ALA A 70 31.43 4.34 8.23
N ALA A 71 32.09 5.21 9.02
CA ALA A 71 33.48 5.71 8.92
C ALA A 71 33.88 6.69 7.79
N GLY A 72 33.64 7.99 8.04
CA GLY A 72 34.64 9.07 8.00
C GLY A 72 35.37 9.42 6.69
N VAL A 73 35.01 10.57 6.08
CA VAL A 73 35.93 11.68 5.73
C VAL A 73 35.13 13.00 5.61
N PRO A 74 35.56 14.15 6.17
CA PRO A 74 34.88 15.44 6.03
C PRO A 74 35.33 16.20 4.77
N TRP A 75 34.39 16.63 3.92
CA TRP A 75 34.61 17.79 3.05
C TRP A 75 33.29 18.57 2.90
N GLU A 76 33.31 19.79 3.41
CA GLU A 76 32.25 20.80 3.20
C GLU A 76 32.74 21.78 2.12
N PRO A 77 31.93 22.13 1.11
CA PRO A 77 32.07 23.41 0.43
C PRO A 77 30.98 24.40 0.91
N PRO A 78 31.31 25.70 1.05
CA PRO A 78 30.42 26.68 1.63
C PRO A 78 29.45 27.21 0.56
N VAL A 79 28.16 26.89 0.67
CA VAL A 79 27.11 27.68 0.02
C VAL A 79 25.99 27.89 1.02
N THR A 80 25.77 29.16 1.33
CA THR A 80 24.71 29.74 2.17
C THR A 80 23.37 29.06 1.90
N ARG A 81 22.97 28.08 2.73
CA ARG A 81 21.60 27.58 2.74
C ARG A 81 20.74 28.60 3.48
N LEU A 82 19.80 29.20 2.75
CA LEU A 82 18.56 29.66 3.36
C LEU A 82 18.03 28.52 4.23
N SER A 83 17.71 28.86 5.47
CA SER A 83 17.04 27.97 6.42
C SER A 83 15.95 27.17 5.70
N PRO A 84 15.90 25.84 5.80
CA PRO A 84 14.70 25.15 5.40
C PRO A 84 13.60 25.68 6.32
N ALA A 85 12.65 26.40 5.71
CA ALA A 85 11.36 26.64 6.33
C ALA A 85 10.89 25.31 6.90
N SER A 86 10.47 25.33 8.17
CA SER A 86 9.97 24.18 8.90
C SER A 86 9.15 23.29 7.98
N ALA A 87 9.70 22.13 7.61
CA ALA A 87 8.87 21.01 7.22
C ALA A 87 8.19 20.57 8.51
N GLU A 88 7.12 21.28 8.89
CA GLU A 88 6.14 20.76 9.83
C GLU A 88 5.62 19.48 9.18
N GLY A 89 6.17 18.34 9.61
CA GLY A 89 5.63 17.04 9.27
C GLY A 89 4.18 17.05 9.73
N SER A 90 3.25 16.76 8.81
CA SER A 90 1.84 16.61 9.13
C SER A 90 1.68 15.63 10.29
N SER A 91 0.74 15.93 11.18
CA SER A 91 0.46 15.06 12.31
C SER A 91 -0.10 13.71 11.81
N PRO A 92 0.08 12.60 12.54
CA PRO A 92 -0.47 11.29 12.14
C PRO A 92 -1.97 11.28 11.89
N GLU A 93 -2.71 12.21 12.52
CA GLU A 93 -4.14 12.37 12.33
C GLU A 93 -4.48 13.02 10.97
N GLU A 94 -3.67 13.97 10.50
CA GLU A 94 -3.83 14.62 9.20
C GLU A 94 -3.53 13.63 8.07
N ASP A 95 -2.48 12.83 8.19
CA ASP A 95 -2.14 11.79 7.22
C ASP A 95 -3.27 10.75 7.07
N TYR A 96 -3.88 10.38 8.20
CA TYR A 96 -5.06 9.51 8.21
C TYR A 96 -6.24 10.17 7.49
N LYS A 97 -6.52 11.45 7.76
CA LYS A 97 -7.59 12.20 7.05
C LYS A 97 -7.34 12.26 5.54
N VAL A 98 -6.10 12.49 5.11
CA VAL A 98 -5.73 12.46 3.69
C VAL A 98 -5.99 11.09 3.08
N SER A 99 -5.68 10.01 3.81
CA SER A 99 -5.95 8.64 3.36
C SER A 99 -7.45 8.37 3.20
N CYS A 100 -8.29 8.85 4.13
CA CYS A 100 -9.75 8.76 3.99
C CYS A 100 -10.27 9.58 2.81
N LEU A 101 -9.78 10.82 2.65
CA LEU A 101 -10.17 11.69 1.55
C LEU A 101 -9.76 11.12 0.19
N LEU A 102 -8.64 10.39 0.10
CA LEU A 102 -8.25 9.66 -1.11
C LEU A 102 -9.31 8.62 -1.50
N LEU A 103 -9.80 7.82 -0.55
CA LEU A 103 -10.85 6.84 -0.82
C LEU A 103 -12.16 7.52 -1.26
N VAL A 104 -12.56 8.60 -0.58
CA VAL A 104 -13.75 9.37 -0.97
C VAL A 104 -13.60 9.94 -2.38
N PHE A 105 -12.43 10.50 -2.70
CA PHE A 105 -12.13 11.05 -4.02
C PHE A 105 -12.24 9.97 -5.11
N VAL A 106 -11.64 8.80 -4.90
CA VAL A 106 -11.74 7.69 -5.85
C VAL A 106 -13.20 7.27 -6.02
N ALA A 107 -13.96 7.14 -4.92
CA ALA A 107 -15.37 6.73 -4.95
C ALA A 107 -16.23 7.69 -5.80
N VAL A 108 -16.08 9.01 -5.60
CA VAL A 108 -16.86 10.02 -6.36
C VAL A 108 -16.44 10.13 -7.82
N SER A 109 -15.22 9.70 -8.15
CA SER A 109 -14.71 9.70 -9.53
C SER A 109 -15.08 8.46 -10.34
N LEU A 110 -15.49 7.35 -9.69
CA LEU A 110 -15.86 6.12 -10.40
C LEU A 110 -16.97 6.31 -11.45
N PRO A 111 -18.06 7.05 -11.21
CA PRO A 111 -19.10 7.25 -12.22
C PRO A 111 -18.59 8.02 -13.44
N GLN A 112 -17.71 9.00 -13.24
CA GLN A 112 -17.10 9.76 -14.35
C GLN A 112 -16.21 8.85 -15.19
N LEU A 113 -15.43 7.98 -14.54
CA LEU A 113 -14.56 7.04 -15.23
C LEU A 113 -15.36 5.96 -15.98
N ALA A 114 -16.49 5.50 -15.42
CA ALA A 114 -17.39 4.55 -16.08
C ALA A 114 -18.09 5.14 -17.32
N ALA A 115 -18.29 6.46 -17.38
CA ALA A 115 -18.88 7.15 -18.52
C ALA A 115 -17.91 7.34 -19.70
N ASP A 116 -16.61 7.09 -19.50
CA ASP A 116 -15.60 7.23 -20.56
C ASP A 116 -15.82 6.18 -21.67
N PRO A 117 -15.83 6.55 -22.97
CA PRO A 117 -15.97 5.59 -24.07
C PRO A 117 -14.88 4.50 -24.12
N ALA A 118 -13.70 4.74 -23.54
CA ALA A 118 -12.63 3.75 -23.40
C ALA A 118 -12.87 2.76 -22.24
N SER A 119 -13.83 3.04 -21.35
CA SER A 119 -14.27 2.18 -20.24
C SER A 119 -15.33 1.17 -20.66
N LEU A 120 -15.30 0.72 -21.92
CA LEU A 120 -16.12 -0.40 -22.38
C LEU A 120 -15.39 -1.72 -22.11
N TYR A 121 -16.09 -2.64 -21.44
CA TYR A 121 -15.58 -3.97 -21.18
C TYR A 121 -15.41 -4.74 -22.49
N ASN A 122 -14.24 -5.33 -22.68
CA ASN A 122 -13.87 -6.17 -23.80
C ASN A 122 -13.76 -7.63 -23.34
N PRO A 123 -14.70 -8.51 -23.74
CA PRO A 123 -14.67 -9.93 -23.38
C PRO A 123 -13.44 -10.69 -23.88
N GLU A 124 -12.81 -10.25 -24.97
CA GLU A 124 -11.61 -10.91 -25.50
C GLU A 124 -10.38 -10.66 -24.63
N LEU A 125 -10.36 -9.52 -23.92
CA LEU A 125 -9.30 -9.15 -22.99
C LEU A 125 -9.64 -9.49 -21.54
N ASP A 126 -10.88 -9.96 -21.27
CA ASP A 126 -11.45 -10.08 -19.92
C ASP A 126 -11.23 -8.82 -19.07
N GLY A 127 -11.45 -7.64 -19.68
CA GLY A 127 -11.03 -6.38 -19.08
C GLY A 127 -11.49 -5.14 -19.83
N TYR A 128 -10.81 -4.02 -19.58
CA TYR A 128 -11.12 -2.70 -20.14
C TYR A 128 -9.87 -2.17 -20.86
N ASN A 129 -10.07 -1.50 -21.99
CA ASN A 129 -8.95 -1.00 -22.82
C ASN A 129 -8.08 0.05 -22.11
N ASN A 130 -8.68 0.79 -21.18
CA ASN A 130 -8.00 1.79 -20.34
C ASN A 130 -7.55 1.23 -18.98
N ASN A 131 -7.52 -0.11 -18.81
CA ASN A 131 -7.11 -0.78 -17.58
C ASN A 131 -7.98 -0.47 -16.34
N LEU A 132 -9.24 -0.05 -16.52
CA LEU A 132 -10.15 0.22 -15.41
C LEU A 132 -10.29 -0.96 -14.41
N HIS A 133 -10.16 -2.21 -14.88
CA HIS A 133 -10.15 -3.41 -14.04
C HIS A 133 -9.01 -3.44 -13.01
N CYS A 134 -7.88 -2.80 -13.28
CA CYS A 134 -6.77 -2.69 -12.32
C CYS A 134 -7.14 -1.83 -11.10
N LEU A 135 -8.12 -0.93 -11.23
CA LEU A 135 -8.52 -0.03 -10.16
C LEU A 135 -9.05 -0.79 -8.94
N ALA A 136 -9.77 -1.89 -9.15
CA ALA A 136 -10.25 -2.73 -8.05
C ALA A 136 -9.09 -3.24 -7.19
N LYS A 137 -8.02 -3.74 -7.82
CA LYS A 137 -6.81 -4.21 -7.12
C LYS A 137 -6.07 -3.04 -6.47
N ALA A 138 -5.95 -1.90 -7.15
CA ALA A 138 -5.30 -0.72 -6.60
C ALA A 138 -6.02 -0.18 -5.35
N ILE A 139 -7.35 -0.06 -5.38
CA ILE A 139 -8.15 0.39 -4.24
C ILE A 139 -7.93 -0.52 -3.03
N VAL A 140 -8.04 -1.84 -3.21
CA VAL A 140 -7.89 -2.80 -2.12
C VAL A 140 -6.48 -2.75 -1.55
N GLN A 141 -5.44 -2.85 -2.38
CA GLN A 141 -4.05 -2.92 -1.91
C GLN A 141 -3.57 -1.60 -1.28
N VAL A 142 -3.91 -0.45 -1.88
CA VAL A 142 -3.55 0.86 -1.32
C VAL A 142 -4.30 1.13 -0.03
N SER A 143 -5.59 0.81 0.05
CA SER A 143 -6.37 0.97 1.29
C SER A 143 -5.83 0.07 2.39
N ALA A 144 -5.58 -1.21 2.09
CA ALA A 144 -5.01 -2.16 3.02
C ALA A 144 -3.68 -1.65 3.58
N ALA A 145 -2.78 -1.18 2.72
CA ALA A 145 -1.50 -0.66 3.16
C ALA A 145 -1.62 0.66 3.96
N LEU A 146 -2.41 1.64 3.50
CA LEU A 146 -2.61 2.92 4.20
C LEU A 146 -3.21 2.71 5.59
N PHE A 147 -4.28 1.93 5.71
CA PHE A 147 -4.95 1.74 7.00
C PHE A 147 -4.16 0.81 7.92
N THR A 148 -3.31 -0.07 7.39
CA THR A 148 -2.27 -0.76 8.18
C THR A 148 -1.28 0.25 8.77
N VAL A 149 -0.75 1.18 7.96
CA VAL A 149 0.18 2.23 8.42
C VAL A 149 -0.41 3.15 9.50
N HIS A 150 -1.73 3.36 9.46
CA HIS A 150 -2.47 4.17 10.43
C HIS A 150 -3.02 3.38 11.62
N ASN A 151 -2.80 2.06 11.65
CA ASN A 151 -3.38 1.15 12.65
C ASN A 151 -4.90 1.28 12.76
N LYS A 152 -5.58 1.19 11.61
CA LYS A 152 -7.03 1.29 11.46
C LYS A 152 -7.60 0.04 10.81
N ASN A 153 -8.88 -0.23 11.08
CA ASN A 153 -9.58 -1.37 10.51
C ASN A 153 -9.85 -1.15 9.01
N ILE A 154 -9.24 -1.98 8.17
CA ILE A 154 -9.34 -1.90 6.70
C ILE A 154 -10.77 -2.17 6.22
N GLU A 155 -11.41 -3.20 6.77
CA GLU A 155 -12.77 -3.65 6.39
C GLU A 155 -13.80 -2.52 6.54
N THR A 156 -13.76 -1.78 7.66
CA THR A 156 -14.66 -0.64 7.89
C THR A 156 -14.52 0.42 6.79
N HIS A 157 -13.29 0.80 6.43
CA HIS A 157 -13.05 1.84 5.43
C HIS A 157 -13.43 1.40 4.02
N LEU A 158 -13.19 0.12 3.67
CA LEU A 158 -13.63 -0.43 2.39
C LEU A 158 -15.16 -0.53 2.30
N LYS A 159 -15.85 -0.86 3.41
CA LYS A 159 -17.32 -0.81 3.46
C LYS A 159 -17.85 0.60 3.23
N GLU A 160 -17.28 1.60 3.88
CA GLU A 160 -17.64 3.00 3.67
C GLU A 160 -17.38 3.45 2.23
N PHE A 161 -16.24 3.07 1.65
CA PHE A 161 -15.92 3.32 0.24
C PHE A 161 -16.98 2.75 -0.71
N LEU A 162 -17.39 1.50 -0.50
CA LEU A 162 -18.44 0.86 -1.31
C LEU A 162 -19.79 1.57 -1.16
N LEU A 163 -20.14 1.97 0.05
CA LEU A 163 -21.37 2.74 0.29
C LEU A 163 -21.37 4.07 -0.46
N VAL A 164 -20.28 4.83 -0.41
CA VAL A 164 -20.15 6.12 -1.13
C VAL A 164 -20.18 5.90 -2.64
N SER A 165 -19.46 4.89 -3.14
CA SER A 165 -19.36 4.60 -4.58
C SER A 165 -20.69 4.19 -5.20
N LEU A 166 -21.56 3.53 -4.43
CA LEU A 166 -22.88 3.06 -4.89
C LEU A 166 -24.01 4.09 -4.70
N ALA A 167 -23.77 5.14 -3.90
CA ALA A 167 -24.76 6.17 -3.63
C ALA A 167 -24.81 7.28 -4.70
N LEU A 168 -23.91 7.24 -5.68
CA LEU A 168 -23.72 8.25 -6.74
C LEU A 168 -24.13 7.68 -8.10
#